data_AF-A0A535A174-F1
#
_entry.id   AF-A0A535A174-F1
#
_cell.length_a   1.000
_cell.length_b   1.000
_cell.length_c   1.000
_cell.angle_alpha   90.00
_cell.angle_beta   90.00
_cell.angle_gamma   90.00
#
_symmetry.space_group_name_H-M   'P 1'
#
loop_
_entity.id
_entity.type
_entity.pdbx_description
1 polymer ?
#
loop_
_entity_poly.entity_id
_entity_poly.type
_entity_poly.pdbx_seq_one_letter_code
_entity_poly.pdbx_strand_id
1 'polypeptide(L)'
;MTAIPYVAVTVERHQIETLGERLLAEARLAGEALPWTAGAPLDAACTQLAADLGVRLTVIAADGRVLGESTRSSESLENHADRPEVRAALENGQGRAVRQSGTIGVLLLYTAWRETRGDAVRVVRTALPLTAVAGNVAHLRRLLVIGLL
;
A
#
# COMPACT_ATOMS: atom_id res chain seq x y z
N MET A 1 18.25 -24.72 -18.31
CA MET A 1 18.54 -23.29 -18.05
C MET A 1 17.30 -22.43 -17.73
N THR A 2 16.10 -23.00 -17.56
CA THR A 2 14.83 -22.28 -17.28
C THR A 2 14.46 -22.16 -15.79
N ALA A 3 15.14 -22.87 -14.88
CA ALA A 3 14.77 -22.91 -13.46
C ALA A 3 15.12 -21.61 -12.69
N ILE A 4 16.20 -20.92 -13.07
CA ILE A 4 16.67 -19.69 -12.40
C ILE A 4 15.70 -18.50 -12.56
N PRO A 5 15.19 -18.18 -13.77
CA PRO A 5 14.18 -17.12 -13.90
C PRO A 5 12.88 -17.49 -13.18
N TYR A 6 12.49 -18.77 -13.18
CA TYR A 6 11.28 -19.24 -12.51
C TYR A 6 11.36 -19.09 -10.98
N VAL A 7 12.46 -19.51 -10.36
CA VAL A 7 12.65 -19.40 -8.90
C VAL A 7 12.68 -17.93 -8.47
N ALA A 8 13.42 -17.07 -9.17
CA ALA A 8 13.48 -15.65 -8.80
C ALA A 8 12.13 -14.95 -8.89
N VAL A 9 11.36 -15.21 -9.96
CA VAL A 9 10.01 -14.64 -10.14
C VAL A 9 9.03 -15.19 -9.10
N THR A 10 9.14 -16.46 -8.74
CA THR A 10 8.28 -17.09 -7.73
C THR A 10 8.55 -16.50 -6.34
N VAL A 11 9.82 -16.30 -5.98
CA VAL A 11 10.21 -15.67 -4.71
C VAL A 11 9.73 -14.22 -4.65
N GLU A 12 9.92 -13.45 -5.72
CA GLU A 12 9.44 -12.06 -5.81
C GLU A 12 7.92 -11.98 -5.62
N ARG A 13 7.18 -12.83 -6.33
CA ARG A 13 5.72 -12.91 -6.21
C ARG A 13 5.31 -13.24 -4.77
N HIS A 14 5.91 -14.26 -4.17
CA HIS A 14 5.60 -14.65 -2.79
C HIS A 14 5.89 -13.52 -1.80
N GLN A 15 7.02 -12.82 -1.94
CA GLN A 15 7.36 -11.67 -1.10
C GLN A 15 6.34 -10.55 -1.23
N ILE A 16 5.91 -10.22 -2.46
CA ILE A 16 4.87 -9.21 -2.69
C ILE A 16 3.52 -9.65 -2.10
N GLU A 17 3.17 -10.94 -2.21
CA GLU A 17 1.96 -11.48 -1.60
C GLU A 17 1.98 -11.33 -0.07
N THR A 18 3.04 -11.79 0.59
CA THR A 18 3.18 -11.70 2.06
C THR A 18 3.22 -10.24 2.54
N LEU A 19 3.90 -9.36 1.82
CA LEU A 19 3.88 -7.92 2.10
C LEU A 19 2.46 -7.34 1.92
N GLY A 20 1.73 -7.79 0.91
CA GLY A 20 0.34 -7.38 0.69
C GLY A 20 -0.56 -7.76 1.85
N GLU A 21 -0.48 -8.99 2.34
CA GLU A 21 -1.27 -9.44 3.50
C GLU A 21 -0.93 -8.63 4.76
N ARG A 22 0.36 -8.38 5.01
CA ARG A 22 0.80 -7.54 6.12
C ARG A 22 0.25 -6.12 6.01
N LEU A 23 0.43 -5.46 4.86
CA LEU A 23 -0.01 -4.08 4.65
C LEU A 23 -1.54 -3.94 4.73
N LEU A 24 -2.28 -4.97 4.33
CA LEU A 24 -3.74 -5.00 4.47
C LEU A 24 -4.15 -5.10 5.94
N ALA A 25 -3.48 -5.94 6.74
CA ALA A 25 -3.71 -6.01 8.18
C ALA A 25 -3.38 -4.68 8.86
N GLU A 26 -2.27 -4.04 8.49
CA GLU A 26 -1.91 -2.70 8.97
C GLU A 26 -2.94 -1.64 8.57
N ALA A 27 -3.49 -1.69 7.35
CA ALA A 27 -4.57 -0.79 6.93
C ALA A 27 -5.84 -0.95 7.78
N ARG A 28 -6.19 -2.20 8.12
CA ARG A 28 -7.33 -2.48 8.99
C ARG A 28 -7.12 -1.95 10.40
N LEU A 29 -5.97 -2.25 11.01
CA LEU A 29 -5.62 -1.76 12.35
C LEU A 29 -5.55 -0.23 12.39
N ALA A 30 -5.04 0.39 11.32
CA ALA A 30 -5.03 1.83 11.19
C ALA A 30 -6.45 2.42 11.12
N GLY A 31 -7.38 1.77 10.43
CA GLY A 31 -8.79 2.18 10.44
C GLY A 31 -9.38 2.21 11.84
N GLU A 32 -9.13 1.17 12.63
CA GLU A 32 -9.63 1.06 14.01
C GLU A 32 -9.04 2.15 14.94
N ALA A 33 -7.78 2.53 14.73
CA ALA A 33 -7.10 3.54 15.54
C ALA A 33 -7.39 4.99 15.11
N LEU A 34 -7.71 5.23 13.83
CA LEU A 34 -7.83 6.58 13.27
C LEU A 34 -9.20 7.20 13.56
N PRO A 35 -9.24 8.49 13.97
CA PRO A 35 -10.50 9.17 14.23
C PRO A 35 -11.33 9.33 12.94
N TRP A 36 -12.66 9.32 13.08
CA TRP A 36 -13.59 9.60 11.99
C TRP A 36 -13.76 11.12 11.82
N THR A 37 -12.73 11.76 11.28
CA THR A 37 -12.67 13.20 10.96
C THR A 37 -12.03 13.40 9.57
N ALA A 38 -11.68 14.61 9.18
CA ALA A 38 -11.01 14.92 7.92
C ALA A 38 -10.07 16.13 8.03
N GLY A 39 -9.19 16.31 7.05
CA GLY A 39 -8.27 17.44 6.95
C GLY A 39 -7.13 17.34 7.95
N ALA A 40 -6.61 18.49 8.39
CA ALA A 40 -5.42 18.57 9.24
C ALA A 40 -5.44 17.67 10.50
N PRO A 41 -6.55 17.51 11.25
CA PRO A 41 -6.59 16.59 12.38
C PRO A 41 -6.37 15.13 11.98
N LEU A 42 -6.93 14.70 10.84
CA LEU A 42 -6.72 13.34 10.34
C LEU A 42 -5.34 13.16 9.71
N ASP A 43 -4.81 14.17 9.02
CA ASP A 43 -3.44 14.18 8.50
C ASP A 43 -2.42 13.98 9.64
N ALA A 44 -2.60 14.68 10.76
CA ALA A 44 -1.74 14.53 11.93
C ALA A 44 -1.79 13.11 12.52
N ALA A 45 -2.99 12.54 12.67
CA ALA A 45 -3.15 11.17 13.16
C ALA A 45 -2.55 10.14 12.18
N CYS A 46 -2.74 10.33 10.88
CA CYS A 46 -2.11 9.50 9.85
C CYS A 46 -0.59 9.58 9.91
N THR A 47 -0.03 10.78 10.11
CA THR A 47 1.42 11.01 10.20
C THR A 47 2.04 10.26 11.38
N GLN A 48 1.42 10.36 12.57
CA GLN A 48 1.90 9.67 13.77
C GLN A 48 1.87 8.15 13.57
N LEU A 49 0.74 7.60 13.15
CA LEU A 49 0.59 6.17 12.99
C LEU A 49 1.45 5.60 11.84
N ALA A 50 1.62 6.36 10.77
CA ALA A 50 2.49 6.00 9.66
C ALA A 50 3.96 5.86 10.09
N ALA A 51 4.42 6.70 11.01
CA ALA A 51 5.78 6.63 11.54
C ALA A 51 6.02 5.34 12.32
N ASP A 52 5.05 4.92 13.13
CA ASP A 52 5.12 3.69 13.93
C ASP A 52 5.06 2.43 13.05
N LEU A 53 4.21 2.44 12.02
CA LEU A 53 4.02 1.32 11.10
C LEU A 53 5.11 1.25 10.00
N GLY A 54 5.80 2.36 9.73
CA GLY A 54 6.77 2.45 8.65
C GLY A 54 6.14 2.37 7.25
N VAL A 55 4.90 2.86 7.09
CA VAL A 55 4.14 2.83 5.83
C VAL A 55 3.53 4.19 5.53
N ARG A 56 3.24 4.47 4.26
CA ARG A 56 2.41 5.62 3.91
C ARG A 56 0.93 5.29 4.17
N LEU A 57 0.21 6.16 4.87
CA LEU A 57 -1.22 6.04 5.13
C LEU A 57 -2.01 7.12 4.38
N THR A 58 -3.11 6.70 3.75
CA THR A 58 -4.11 7.59 3.16
C THR A 58 -5.51 7.12 3.56
N VAL A 59 -6.36 8.02 4.03
CA VAL A 59 -7.77 7.77 4.31
C VAL A 59 -8.61 8.45 3.24
N ILE A 60 -9.55 7.72 2.65
CA ILE A 60 -10.26 8.10 1.42
C ILE A 60 -11.76 7.91 1.63
N ALA A 61 -12.58 8.88 1.24
CA ALA A 61 -14.03 8.76 1.28
C ALA A 61 -14.56 7.83 0.18
N ALA A 62 -15.83 7.42 0.28
CA ALA A 62 -16.47 6.56 -0.72
C ALA A 62 -16.51 7.17 -2.14
N ASP A 63 -16.50 8.50 -2.26
CA ASP A 63 -16.41 9.24 -3.52
C ASP A 63 -14.97 9.41 -4.05
N GLY A 64 -13.99 8.83 -3.35
CA GLY A 64 -12.57 8.90 -3.68
C GLY A 64 -11.85 10.15 -3.17
N ARG A 65 -12.52 11.10 -2.49
CA ARG A 65 -11.85 12.27 -1.91
C ARG A 65 -10.90 11.85 -0.78
N VAL A 66 -9.70 12.42 -0.74
CA VAL A 66 -8.77 12.15 0.35
C VAL A 66 -9.20 12.92 1.60
N LEU A 67 -9.42 12.19 2.68
CA LEU A 67 -9.81 12.71 4.00
C LEU A 67 -8.60 12.97 4.90
N GLY A 68 -7.54 12.17 4.72
CA GLY A 68 -6.33 12.21 5.54
C GLY A 68 -5.14 11.59 4.82
N GLU A 69 -3.95 12.12 5.06
CA GLU A 69 -2.70 11.64 4.44
C GLU A 69 -1.51 11.83 5.39
N SER A 70 -0.58 10.85 5.39
CA SER A 70 0.58 10.86 6.28
C SER A 70 1.82 11.59 5.72
N THR A 71 1.85 11.87 4.42
CA THR A 71 3.05 12.44 3.76
C THR A 71 2.94 13.92 3.40
N ARG A 72 1.73 14.43 3.21
CA ARG A 72 1.43 15.83 2.91
C ARG A 72 -0.04 16.12 3.19
N SER A 73 -0.43 17.40 3.14
CA SER A 73 -1.82 17.82 3.30
C SER A 73 -2.76 17.05 2.37
N SER A 74 -3.81 16.46 2.95
CA SER A 74 -4.87 15.76 2.20
C SER A 74 -5.62 16.68 1.23
N GLU A 75 -5.75 17.95 1.55
CA GLU A 75 -6.43 18.95 0.71
C GLU A 75 -5.69 19.22 -0.61
N SER A 76 -4.38 18.96 -0.63
CA SER A 76 -3.54 19.11 -1.83
C SER A 76 -3.58 17.90 -2.77
N LEU A 77 -4.31 16.83 -2.40
CA LEU A 77 -4.36 15.58 -3.16
C LEU A 77 -5.56 15.53 -4.11
N GLU A 78 -5.30 15.04 -5.31
CA GLU A 78 -6.35 14.68 -6.26
C GLU A 78 -7.24 13.56 -5.72
N ASN A 79 -8.46 13.49 -6.23
CA ASN A 79 -9.37 12.39 -5.95
C ASN A 79 -8.75 11.04 -6.37
N HIS A 80 -9.06 9.99 -5.62
CA HIS A 80 -8.51 8.65 -5.73
C HIS A 80 -9.53 7.57 -6.17
N ALA A 81 -10.72 7.96 -6.65
CA ALA A 81 -11.75 7.02 -7.11
C ALA A 81 -11.27 6.07 -8.22
N ASP A 82 -10.37 6.54 -9.10
CA ASP A 82 -9.84 5.75 -10.20
C ASP A 82 -8.68 4.82 -9.81
N ARG A 83 -8.27 4.85 -8.54
CA ARG A 83 -7.21 3.96 -8.07
C ARG A 83 -7.76 2.53 -8.00
N PRO A 84 -7.13 1.54 -8.67
CA PRO A 84 -7.69 0.19 -8.79
C PRO A 84 -7.89 -0.50 -7.44
N GLU A 85 -6.96 -0.32 -6.49
CA GLU A 85 -7.11 -0.87 -5.14
C GLU A 85 -8.23 -0.21 -4.35
N VAL A 86 -8.51 1.08 -4.58
CA VAL A 86 -9.61 1.80 -3.91
C VAL A 86 -10.95 1.29 -4.43
N ARG A 87 -11.09 1.16 -5.75
CA ARG A 87 -12.27 0.57 -6.37
C ARG A 87 -12.52 -0.85 -5.89
N ALA A 88 -11.48 -1.69 -5.93
CA ALA A 88 -11.57 -3.07 -5.45
C ALA A 88 -11.94 -3.14 -3.95
N ALA A 89 -11.42 -2.23 -3.11
CA ALA A 89 -11.82 -2.17 -1.70
C ALA A 89 -13.28 -1.75 -1.53
N LEU A 90 -13.74 -0.75 -2.29
CA LEU A 90 -15.14 -0.31 -2.26
C LEU A 90 -16.10 -1.40 -2.73
N GLU A 91 -15.71 -2.24 -3.69
CA GLU A 91 -16.52 -3.37 -4.18
C GLU A 91 -16.43 -4.59 -3.25
N ASN A 92 -15.21 -5.07 -2.96
CA ASN A 92 -14.96 -6.38 -2.37
C ASN A 92 -14.57 -6.35 -0.89
N GLY A 93 -14.41 -5.16 -0.29
CA GLY A 93 -13.96 -4.97 1.09
C GLY A 93 -12.45 -4.76 1.23
N GLN A 94 -11.69 -5.23 0.24
CA GLN A 94 -10.24 -5.05 0.17
C GLN A 94 -9.77 -4.93 -1.28
N GLY A 95 -8.61 -4.31 -1.47
CA GLY A 95 -7.99 -4.17 -2.77
C GLY A 95 -6.47 -4.06 -2.68
N ARG A 96 -5.79 -4.39 -3.78
CA ARG A 96 -4.34 -4.28 -3.89
C ARG A 96 -3.93 -3.90 -5.31
N ALA A 97 -2.85 -3.13 -5.42
CA ALA A 97 -2.23 -2.80 -6.71
C ALA A 97 -0.73 -2.59 -6.55
N VAL A 98 0.04 -3.08 -7.53
CA VAL A 98 1.45 -2.68 -7.70
C VAL A 98 1.49 -1.70 -8.86
N ARG A 99 1.99 -0.48 -8.62
CA ARG A 99 2.13 0.53 -9.67
C ARG A 99 3.33 1.43 -9.41
N GLN A 100 3.77 2.11 -10.46
CA GLN A 100 4.78 3.14 -10.33
C GLN A 100 4.21 4.37 -9.62
N SER A 101 4.97 4.93 -8.68
CA SER A 101 4.64 6.18 -8.02
C SER A 101 4.82 7.35 -8.98
N GLY A 102 3.78 8.17 -9.17
CA GLY A 102 3.90 9.40 -9.96
C GLY A 102 4.80 10.46 -9.31
N THR A 103 5.05 10.39 -8.00
CA THR A 103 5.81 11.42 -7.27
C THR A 103 7.28 11.07 -7.09
N ILE A 104 7.60 9.78 -6.89
CA ILE A 104 8.96 9.32 -6.58
C ILE A 104 9.53 8.33 -7.62
N GLY A 105 8.77 7.98 -8.66
CA GLY A 105 9.26 7.17 -9.78
C GLY A 105 9.54 5.69 -9.51
N VAL A 106 9.31 5.19 -8.28
CA VAL A 106 9.53 3.77 -7.92
C VAL A 106 8.24 2.96 -7.85
N LEU A 107 8.34 1.64 -7.99
CA LEU A 107 7.22 0.72 -7.78
C LEU A 107 6.82 0.72 -6.30
N LEU A 108 5.53 0.95 -6.07
CA LEU A 108 4.87 0.91 -4.76
C LEU A 108 3.85 -0.22 -4.78
N LEU A 109 3.80 -0.96 -3.66
CA LEU A 109 2.70 -1.84 -3.33
C LEU A 109 1.67 -1.05 -2.54
N TYR A 110 0.43 -1.02 -3.04
CA TYR A 110 -0.71 -0.39 -2.39
C TYR A 110 -1.70 -1.45 -1.95
N THR A 111 -2.21 -1.32 -0.74
CA THR A 111 -3.34 -2.12 -0.23
C THR A 111 -4.39 -1.20 0.36
N ALA A 112 -5.64 -1.57 0.23
CA ALA A 112 -6.77 -0.78 0.65
C ALA A 112 -7.79 -1.66 1.38
N TRP A 113 -8.30 -1.16 2.50
CA TRP A 113 -9.31 -1.78 3.33
C TRP A 113 -10.53 -0.87 3.41
N ARG A 114 -11.73 -1.40 3.17
CA ARG A 114 -12.98 -0.67 3.35
C ARG A 114 -13.42 -0.76 4.80
N GLU A 115 -13.48 0.39 5.45
CA GLU A 115 -13.99 0.54 6.80
C GLU A 115 -15.42 1.09 6.74
N THR A 116 -16.32 0.56 7.57
CA THR A 116 -17.72 0.96 7.64
C THR A 116 -18.13 1.21 9.08
N ARG A 117 -18.83 2.32 9.33
CA ARG A 117 -19.36 2.69 10.65
C ARG A 117 -20.77 3.24 10.49
N GLY A 118 -21.77 2.40 10.78
CA GLY A 118 -23.16 2.70 10.40
C GLY A 118 -23.25 2.86 8.89
N ASP A 119 -23.82 3.97 8.43
CA ASP A 119 -23.94 4.29 7.00
C ASP A 119 -22.67 4.94 6.41
N ALA A 120 -21.69 5.30 7.25
CA ALA A 120 -20.47 5.95 6.80
C ALA A 120 -19.44 4.92 6.30
N VAL A 121 -18.87 5.17 5.12
CA VAL A 121 -17.85 4.33 4.49
C VAL A 121 -16.60 5.16 4.19
N ARG A 122 -15.43 4.62 4.52
CA ARG A 122 -14.13 5.12 4.09
C ARG A 122 -13.21 3.97 3.71
N VAL A 123 -12.16 4.27 2.95
CA VAL A 123 -11.10 3.36 2.59
C VAL A 123 -9.82 3.80 3.29
N VAL A 124 -9.19 2.87 4.00
CA VAL A 124 -7.86 3.07 4.58
C VAL A 124 -6.86 2.38 3.67
N ARG A 125 -5.91 3.15 3.15
CA ARG A 125 -4.92 2.70 2.19
C ARG A 125 -3.52 2.81 2.77
N THR A 126 -2.76 1.72 2.68
CA THR A 126 -1.34 1.66 2.99
C THR A 126 -0.52 1.57 1.69
N ALA A 127 0.69 2.13 1.71
CA ALA A 127 1.64 1.99 0.60
C ALA A 127 3.08 1.84 1.07
N LEU A 128 3.83 0.95 0.42
CA LEU A 128 5.24 0.68 0.71
C LEU A 128 6.08 0.57 -0.58
N PRO A 129 7.27 1.21 -0.64
CA PRO A 129 8.19 1.03 -1.77
C PRO A 129 8.67 -0.41 -1.87
N LEU A 130 8.64 -0.99 -3.07
CA LEU A 130 9.17 -2.32 -3.35
C LEU A 130 10.69 -2.33 -3.58
N THR A 131 11.40 -1.26 -3.23
CA THR A 131 12.85 -1.10 -3.47
C THR A 131 13.67 -2.17 -2.77
N ALA A 132 13.31 -2.54 -1.53
CA ALA A 132 13.97 -3.60 -0.78
C ALA A 132 13.73 -5.00 -1.39
N VAL A 133 12.52 -5.26 -1.92
CA VAL A 133 12.19 -6.51 -2.61
C VAL A 133 13.02 -6.63 -3.89
N ALA A 134 13.09 -5.56 -4.68
CA ALA A 134 13.89 -5.52 -5.90
C ALA A 134 15.39 -5.80 -5.64
N GLY A 135 15.96 -5.24 -4.57
CA GLY A 135 17.34 -5.47 -4.17
C GLY A 135 17.63 -6.94 -3.81
N ASN A 136 16.74 -7.56 -3.03
CA ASN A 136 16.89 -8.95 -2.59
C ASN A 136 16.77 -9.93 -3.77
N VAL A 137 15.83 -9.70 -4.70
CA VAL A 137 15.68 -10.51 -5.91
C VAL A 137 16.93 -10.40 -6.80
N ALA A 138 17.48 -9.20 -6.97
CA ALA A 138 18.70 -8.99 -7.75
C ALA A 138 19.92 -9.69 -7.14
N HIS A 139 20.03 -9.72 -5.80
CA HIS A 139 21.08 -10.44 -5.10
C HIS A 139 20.96 -11.96 -5.27
N LEU A 140 19.75 -12.51 -5.07
CA LEU A 140 19.49 -13.94 -5.26
C LEU A 140 19.77 -14.39 -6.70
N ARG A 141 19.38 -13.58 -7.69
CA ARG A 141 19.73 -13.84 -9.10
C ARG A 141 21.23 -13.93 -9.31
N ARG A 142 22.02 -13.02 -8.72
CA ARG A 142 23.50 -13.07 -8.80
C ARG A 142 24.06 -14.34 -8.19
N LEU A 143 23.61 -14.72 -6.99
CA LEU A 143 24.10 -15.95 -6.33
C LEU A 143 23.76 -17.20 -7.13
N LEU A 144 22.56 -17.28 -7.71
CA LEU A 144 22.15 -18.41 -8.56
C LEU A 144 22.95 -18.50 -9.87
N VAL A 145 23.34 -17.37 -10.45
CA VAL A 145 24.21 -17.33 -11.64
C VAL A 145 25.64 -17.74 -11.27
N ILE A 146 26.18 -17.24 -10.15
CA ILE A 146 27.53 -17.61 -9.67
C ILE A 146 27.60 -19.10 -9.30
N GLY A 147 26.60 -19.65 -8.63
CA GLY A 147 26.58 -21.06 -8.25
C GLY A 147 26.33 -22.04 -9.41
N LEU A 148 26.06 -21.53 -10.61
CA LEU A 148 25.90 -22.34 -11.83
C LEU A 148 27.14 -22.28 -12.75
N LEU A 149 28.13 -21.43 -12.41
CA LEU A 149 29.45 -21.34 -13.06
C LEU A 149 30.46 -22.20 -12.31
#